data_AF-A0A5P1EBN5-F1
#
_entry.id   AF-A0A5P1EBN5-F1
#
_cell.length_a   1.000
_cell.length_b   1.000
_cell.length_c   1.000
_cell.angle_alpha   90.00
_cell.angle_beta   90.00
_cell.angle_gamma   90.00
#
_symmetry.space_group_name_H-M   'P 1'
#
loop_
_entity.id
_entity.type
_entity.pdbx_description
1 polymer ?
#
loop_
_entity_poly.entity_id
_entity_poly.type
_entity_poly.pdbx_seq_one_letter_code
_entity_poly.pdbx_strand_id
1 'polypeptide(L)'
;MPSPSARLCQPPRLLDALWSDSCQAGPHPVLRPQCKFNRNAEWRSADGQSEINAEGLSRFIGWVSSSKGNLTTISRQKLKFKSQVEVQNRGEIKRIELNNKGRSQVEVVKSHQTLARVQLLMEAPLQVQTTSMTAAGGAVFQKSRLFHQLEEIVNLSEGQAMTTSQLTDRQDAEGSALMHEGTPVWGSGTTRSQYKYRDESTCYLRAINTAGGLVMVDTKSATCANIAEA
;
A
#
# COMPACT_ATOMS: atom_id res chain seq x y z
N MET A 1 42.35 22.03 22.99
CA MET A 1 42.31 22.77 24.27
C MET A 1 40.91 23.34 24.44
N PRO A 2 40.16 23.04 25.52
CA PRO A 2 38.78 23.52 25.65
C PRO A 2 38.64 24.69 26.64
N SER A 3 37.81 25.67 26.26
CA SER A 3 36.95 26.55 27.07
C SER A 3 36.18 27.42 26.05
N PRO A 4 34.86 27.76 26.19
CA PRO A 4 34.22 28.11 27.45
C PRO A 4 32.85 27.49 27.76
N SER A 5 32.60 27.52 29.07
CA SER A 5 31.34 27.37 29.79
C SER A 5 30.21 28.28 29.27
N ALA A 6 28.98 27.76 29.25
CA ALA A 6 27.78 28.56 29.48
C ALA A 6 26.64 27.76 30.14
N ARG A 7 26.55 27.90 31.48
CA ARG A 7 25.35 28.15 32.32
C ARG A 7 24.19 27.12 32.27
N LEU A 8 24.05 26.31 33.32
CA LEU A 8 23.27 26.55 34.56
C LEU A 8 21.80 26.10 34.42
N CYS A 9 21.53 24.87 34.87
CA CYS A 9 20.23 24.54 35.46
C CYS A 9 20.48 24.41 36.97
N GLN A 10 20.22 25.47 37.73
CA GLN A 10 20.04 25.36 39.19
C GLN A 10 18.64 24.80 39.48
N PRO A 11 18.46 24.02 40.55
CA PRO A 11 17.20 23.33 40.84
C PRO A 11 16.19 24.27 41.50
N PRO A 12 14.88 24.15 41.22
CA PRO A 12 13.88 24.66 42.12
C PRO A 12 13.82 23.78 43.38
N ARG A 13 13.73 24.44 44.53
CA ARG A 13 13.60 23.83 45.85
C ARG A 13 12.17 23.32 46.07
N LEU A 14 12.11 22.13 46.66
CA LEU A 14 11.04 21.47 47.44
C LEU A 14 9.56 21.73 47.14
N LEU A 15 8.86 20.58 47.08
CA LEU A 15 7.41 20.35 47.22
C LEU A 15 6.58 20.66 45.99
N ASP A 16 6.47 19.67 45.09
CA ASP A 16 5.20 18.99 44.76
C ASP A 16 5.34 18.20 43.44
N ALA A 17 4.73 17.00 43.42
CA ALA A 17 4.63 16.05 42.31
C ALA A 17 5.93 15.30 41.89
N LEU A 18 6.19 14.18 42.56
CA LEU A 18 7.04 13.07 42.07
C LEU A 18 6.39 12.39 40.84
N TRP A 19 6.37 13.06 39.69
CA TRP A 19 6.16 12.44 38.38
C TRP A 19 7.18 13.00 37.40
N SER A 20 8.38 12.46 37.46
CA SER A 20 9.40 12.71 36.45
C SER A 20 10.37 11.54 36.47
N ASP A 21 9.91 10.37 36.02
CA ASP A 21 10.87 9.37 35.55
C ASP A 21 11.59 9.99 34.35
N SER A 22 12.89 10.22 34.49
CA SER A 22 13.71 10.77 33.40
C SER A 22 13.69 9.78 32.23
N CYS A 23 13.01 10.14 31.14
CA CYS A 23 12.98 9.37 29.91
C CYS A 23 14.03 9.90 28.93
N GLN A 24 14.86 9.01 28.41
CA GLN A 24 15.77 9.29 27.31
C GLN A 24 15.35 8.47 26.10
N ALA A 25 15.47 9.04 24.92
CA ALA A 25 15.18 8.33 23.68
C ALA A 25 16.17 8.76 22.61
N GLY A 26 16.45 7.85 21.68
CA GLY A 26 17.33 8.15 20.56
C GLY A 26 17.14 7.18 19.40
N PRO A 27 17.32 7.64 18.16
CA PRO A 27 17.48 6.75 17.04
C PRO A 27 18.88 6.12 17.06
N HIS A 28 18.99 4.90 16.56
CA HIS A 28 20.27 4.38 16.12
C HIS A 28 20.62 5.03 14.77
N PRO A 29 21.91 5.28 14.46
CA PRO A 29 22.33 5.68 13.12
C PRO A 29 21.69 4.81 12.05
N VAL A 30 20.95 5.46 11.14
CA VAL A 30 20.22 4.80 10.05
C VAL A 30 21.19 4.59 8.90
N LEU A 31 21.36 3.34 8.48
CA LEU A 31 22.06 3.03 7.24
C LEU A 31 21.15 3.38 6.06
N ARG A 32 21.75 3.90 4.97
CA ARG A 32 20.98 4.22 3.76
C ARG A 32 20.18 2.99 3.30
N PRO A 33 18.89 3.15 2.95
CA PRO A 33 18.08 2.05 2.42
C PRO A 33 18.79 1.40 1.23
N GLN A 34 18.76 0.07 1.19
CA GLN A 34 19.29 -0.67 0.06
C GLN A 34 18.21 -0.74 -1.01
N CYS A 35 18.48 -0.15 -2.18
CA CYS A 35 17.57 -0.18 -3.31
C CYS A 35 18.25 -0.85 -4.50
N LYS A 36 17.56 -1.81 -5.10
CA LYS A 36 17.91 -2.41 -6.39
C LYS A 36 16.88 -1.94 -7.41
N PHE A 37 17.36 -1.53 -8.58
CA PHE A 37 16.51 -1.02 -9.64
C PHE A 37 17.00 -1.58 -10.98
N ASN A 38 16.08 -2.07 -11.78
CA ASN A 38 16.33 -2.51 -13.14
C ASN A 38 15.23 -1.95 -14.05
N ARG A 39 15.62 -1.51 -15.24
CA ARG A 39 14.71 -1.03 -16.28
C ARG A 39 15.12 -1.63 -17.61
N ASN A 40 14.17 -2.22 -18.31
CA ASN A 40 14.32 -2.63 -19.70
C ASN A 40 13.29 -1.93 -20.58
N ALA A 41 13.63 -1.67 -21.83
CA ALA A 41 12.71 -1.07 -22.79
C ALA A 41 13.09 -1.48 -24.21
N GLU A 42 12.10 -1.97 -24.96
CA GLU A 42 12.24 -2.42 -26.34
C GLU A 42 11.10 -1.81 -27.15
N TRP A 43 11.42 -0.84 -28.01
CA TRP A 43 10.43 -0.09 -28.77
C TRP A 43 10.76 -0.09 -30.26
N ARG A 44 9.71 -0.20 -31.08
CA ARG A 44 9.75 -0.11 -32.54
C ARG A 44 8.58 0.73 -33.01
N SER A 45 8.86 1.98 -33.37
CA SER A 45 7.82 2.96 -33.74
C SER A 45 6.79 3.14 -32.61
N ALA A 46 5.51 2.88 -32.87
CA ALA A 46 4.43 3.02 -31.89
C ALA A 46 4.25 1.79 -30.97
N ASP A 47 4.92 0.67 -31.27
CA ASP A 47 4.78 -0.59 -30.55
C ASP A 47 6.02 -0.92 -29.74
N GLY A 48 5.86 -1.67 -28.66
CA GLY A 48 6.97 -2.05 -27.80
C GLY A 48 6.55 -2.36 -26.39
N GLN A 49 7.55 -2.58 -25.55
CA GLN A 49 7.38 -2.90 -24.15
C GLN A 49 8.42 -2.18 -23.29
N SER A 50 8.04 -1.92 -22.04
CA SER A 50 8.96 -1.44 -21.02
C SER A 50 8.65 -2.10 -19.70
N GLU A 51 9.70 -2.40 -18.95
CA GLU A 51 9.63 -3.05 -17.66
C GLU A 51 10.49 -2.29 -16.65
N ILE A 52 9.96 -2.11 -15.45
CA ILE A 52 10.67 -1.57 -14.29
C ILE A 52 10.52 -2.56 -13.15
N ASN A 53 11.64 -2.97 -12.56
CA ASN A 53 11.70 -3.77 -11.36
C ASN A 53 12.48 -3.00 -10.29
N ALA A 54 11.88 -2.82 -9.11
CA ALA A 54 12.53 -2.18 -7.99
C ALA A 54 12.34 -3.01 -6.72
N GLU A 55 13.39 -3.14 -5.92
CA GLU A 55 13.34 -3.75 -4.59
C GLU A 55 14.03 -2.82 -3.59
N GLY A 56 13.30 -2.41 -2.56
CA GLY A 56 13.81 -1.56 -1.49
C GLY A 56 13.78 -2.30 -0.16
N LEU A 57 14.84 -2.16 0.63
CA LEU A 57 14.91 -2.61 2.01
C LEU A 57 15.30 -1.45 2.92
N SER A 58 14.48 -1.20 3.94
CA SER A 58 14.76 -0.22 4.99
C SER A 58 14.74 -0.89 6.36
N ARG A 59 15.57 -0.37 7.26
CA ARG A 59 15.60 -0.78 8.66
C ARG A 59 15.83 0.45 9.54
N PHE A 60 14.97 0.61 10.53
CA PHE A 60 15.06 1.67 11.53
C PHE A 60 15.11 1.03 12.91
N ILE A 61 15.96 1.57 13.78
CA ILE A 61 16.09 1.13 15.16
C ILE A 61 16.02 2.37 16.03
N GLY A 62 15.17 2.35 17.04
CA GLY A 62 15.08 3.39 18.06
C GLY A 62 15.07 2.75 19.44
N TRP A 63 15.54 3.48 20.44
CA TRP A 63 15.52 3.03 21.82
C TRP A 63 14.89 4.09 22.73
N VAL A 64 14.29 3.63 23.81
CA VAL A 64 13.77 4.44 24.92
C VAL A 64 14.30 3.83 26.22
N SER A 65 14.88 4.66 27.07
CA SER A 65 15.31 4.31 28.42
C SER A 65 14.46 5.08 29.43
N SER A 66 13.92 4.35 30.40
CA SER A 66 13.06 4.89 31.47
C SER A 66 13.26 4.09 32.77
N SER A 67 12.61 4.52 33.84
CA SER A 67 12.52 3.76 35.11
C SER A 67 11.98 2.33 34.93
N LYS A 68 11.15 2.10 33.90
CA LYS A 68 10.55 0.80 33.54
C LYS A 68 11.50 -0.08 32.72
N GLY A 69 12.70 0.41 32.41
CA GLY A 69 13.75 -0.29 31.67
C GLY A 69 13.97 0.26 30.26
N ASN A 70 14.83 -0.45 29.51
CA ASN A 70 15.24 -0.08 28.17
C ASN A 70 14.46 -0.89 27.13
N LEU A 71 13.76 -0.19 26.25
CA LEU A 71 13.03 -0.75 25.13
C LEU A 71 13.71 -0.37 23.83
N THR A 72 13.84 -1.33 22.92
CA THR A 72 14.33 -1.11 21.56
C THR A 72 13.23 -1.47 20.59
N THR A 73 12.86 -0.53 19.72
CA THR A 73 11.95 -0.78 18.60
C THR A 73 12.75 -0.99 17.34
N ILE A 74 12.46 -2.07 16.60
CA ILE A 74 13.09 -2.38 15.33
C ILE A 74 12.00 -2.44 14.27
N SER A 75 12.05 -1.52 13.30
CA SER A 75 11.19 -1.54 12.11
C SER A 75 11.99 -2.00 10.91
N ARG A 76 11.45 -2.95 10.15
CA ARG A 76 12.00 -3.45 8.89
C ARG A 76 10.92 -3.36 7.83
N GLN A 77 11.24 -2.80 6.68
CA GLN A 77 10.32 -2.78 5.54
C GLN A 77 11.03 -3.30 4.29
N LYS A 78 10.32 -4.10 3.53
CA LYS A 78 10.72 -4.60 2.23
C LYS A 78 9.62 -4.28 1.23
N LEU A 79 9.98 -3.61 0.15
CA LEU A 79 9.08 -3.27 -0.94
C LEU A 79 9.59 -3.90 -2.22
N LYS A 80 8.73 -4.54 -2.98
CA LYS A 80 8.99 -5.01 -4.34
C LYS A 80 7.97 -4.37 -5.27
N PHE A 81 8.45 -3.71 -6.30
CA PHE A 81 7.63 -3.07 -7.31
C PHE A 81 8.01 -3.61 -8.68
N LYS A 82 7.01 -4.04 -9.43
CA LYS A 82 7.14 -4.41 -10.84
C LYS A 82 6.13 -3.58 -11.63
N SER A 83 6.57 -2.99 -12.73
CA SER A 83 5.73 -2.32 -13.71
C SER A 83 6.07 -2.85 -15.09
N GLN A 84 5.07 -3.20 -15.88
CA GLN A 84 5.20 -3.59 -17.26
C GLN A 84 4.18 -2.80 -18.09
N VAL A 85 4.65 -2.19 -19.16
CA VAL A 85 3.82 -1.50 -20.14
C VAL A 85 4.09 -2.13 -21.48
N GLU A 86 3.04 -2.51 -22.18
CA GLU A 86 3.09 -3.14 -23.50
C GLU A 86 2.13 -2.42 -24.44
N VAL A 87 2.60 -2.13 -25.65
CA VAL A 87 1.84 -1.46 -26.70
C VAL A 87 1.98 -2.27 -27.98
N GLN A 88 0.85 -2.59 -28.59
CA GLN A 88 0.76 -3.42 -29.78
C GLN A 88 -0.18 -2.78 -30.80
N ASN A 89 -0.14 -3.29 -32.04
CA ASN A 89 -1.01 -2.89 -33.14
C ASN A 89 -0.97 -1.38 -33.40
N ARG A 90 0.23 -0.82 -33.53
CA ARG A 90 0.47 0.61 -33.75
C ARG A 90 -0.19 1.50 -32.71
N GLY A 91 -0.19 1.07 -31.45
CA GLY A 91 -0.83 1.80 -30.35
C GLY A 91 -2.31 1.50 -30.12
N GLU A 92 -2.94 0.64 -30.92
CA GLU A 92 -4.34 0.28 -30.74
C GLU A 92 -4.60 -0.48 -29.44
N ILE A 93 -3.66 -1.33 -29.02
CA ILE A 93 -3.76 -2.11 -27.78
C ILE A 93 -2.67 -1.65 -26.82
N LYS A 94 -3.06 -1.27 -25.61
CA LYS A 94 -2.13 -0.93 -24.53
C LYS A 94 -2.46 -1.73 -23.29
N ARG A 95 -1.46 -2.37 -22.69
CA ARG A 95 -1.56 -3.13 -21.45
C ARG A 95 -0.58 -2.56 -20.44
N ILE A 96 -1.05 -2.34 -19.23
CA ILE A 96 -0.26 -1.87 -18.09
C ILE A 96 -0.48 -2.86 -16.97
N GLU A 97 0.59 -3.41 -16.43
CA GLU A 97 0.58 -4.29 -15.27
C GLU A 97 1.52 -3.72 -14.22
N LEU A 98 1.00 -3.47 -13.03
CA LEU A 98 1.74 -3.02 -11.87
C LEU A 98 1.52 -4.05 -10.77
N ASN A 99 2.59 -4.46 -10.10
CA ASN A 99 2.52 -5.32 -8.93
C ASN A 99 3.39 -4.74 -7.82
N ASN A 100 2.75 -4.36 -6.73
CA ASN A 100 3.42 -3.88 -5.53
C ASN A 100 3.27 -4.91 -4.41
N LYS A 101 4.39 -5.39 -3.85
CA LYS A 101 4.40 -6.28 -2.69
C LYS A 101 5.19 -5.65 -1.55
N GLY A 102 4.55 -5.52 -0.39
CA GLY A 102 5.12 -4.99 0.83
C GLY A 102 5.24 -6.06 1.90
N ARG A 103 6.33 -6.02 2.66
CA ARG A 103 6.46 -6.69 3.95
C ARG A 103 7.04 -5.74 4.95
N SER A 104 6.28 -5.42 5.99
CA SER A 104 6.71 -4.58 7.11
C SER A 104 6.68 -5.39 8.40
N GLN A 105 7.65 -5.18 9.26
CA GLN A 105 7.74 -5.84 10.56
C GLN A 105 8.25 -4.84 11.59
N VAL A 106 7.51 -4.68 12.68
CA VAL A 106 7.90 -3.88 13.83
C VAL A 106 8.02 -4.79 15.04
N GLU A 107 9.11 -4.68 15.78
CA GLU A 107 9.37 -5.47 16.98
C GLU A 107 9.73 -4.55 18.14
N VAL A 108 9.19 -4.83 19.31
CA VAL A 108 9.60 -4.20 20.57
C VAL A 108 10.38 -5.22 21.38
N VAL A 109 11.61 -4.89 21.74
CA VAL A 109 12.56 -5.78 22.41
C VAL A 109 12.99 -5.19 23.75
N LYS A 110 13.01 -6.01 24.80
CA LYS A 110 13.54 -5.69 26.13
C LYS A 110 14.46 -6.84 26.58
N SER A 111 15.68 -6.53 27.01
CA SER A 111 16.63 -7.54 27.52
C SER A 111 16.78 -8.77 26.60
N HIS A 112 16.86 -8.53 25.29
CA HIS A 112 16.93 -9.56 24.23
C HIS A 112 15.67 -10.42 24.02
N GLN A 113 14.57 -10.15 24.73
CA GLN A 113 13.27 -10.79 24.53
C GLN A 113 12.35 -9.88 23.71
N THR A 114 11.66 -10.45 22.73
CA THR A 114 10.62 -9.73 21.97
C THR A 114 9.36 -9.69 22.81
N LEU A 115 8.90 -8.48 23.15
CA LEU A 115 7.67 -8.27 23.91
C LEU A 115 6.45 -8.30 22.99
N ALA A 116 6.58 -7.60 21.84
CA ALA A 116 5.53 -7.52 20.84
C ALA A 116 6.14 -7.47 19.45
N ARG A 117 5.42 -8.00 18.47
CA ARG A 117 5.75 -7.92 17.05
C ARG A 117 4.49 -7.73 16.23
N VAL A 118 4.56 -6.81 15.28
CA VAL A 118 3.55 -6.62 14.23
C VAL A 118 4.19 -6.94 12.90
N GLN A 119 3.53 -7.76 12.08
CA GLN A 119 3.93 -8.06 10.72
C GLN A 119 2.79 -7.74 9.76
N LEU A 120 3.04 -6.85 8.80
CA LEU A 120 2.14 -6.54 7.68
C LEU A 120 2.69 -7.16 6.40
N LEU A 121 1.87 -7.95 5.72
CA LEU A 121 2.08 -8.38 4.35
C LEU A 121 1.07 -7.65 3.48
N MET A 122 1.51 -7.08 2.35
CA MET A 122 0.67 -6.32 1.43
C MET A 122 0.94 -6.77 0.00
N GLU A 123 -0.10 -6.95 -0.80
CA GLU A 123 -0.03 -7.13 -2.25
C GLU A 123 -1.07 -6.23 -2.92
N ALA A 124 -0.63 -5.44 -3.90
CA ALA A 124 -1.49 -4.47 -4.58
C ALA A 124 -1.28 -4.49 -6.10
N PRO A 125 -1.86 -5.47 -6.83
CA PRO A 125 -1.80 -5.50 -8.28
C PRO A 125 -2.74 -4.45 -8.90
N LEU A 126 -2.33 -3.90 -10.04
CA LEU A 126 -3.13 -3.06 -10.91
C LEU A 126 -2.91 -3.51 -12.36
N GLN A 127 -3.98 -3.78 -13.08
CA GLN A 127 -3.96 -4.09 -14.50
C GLN A 127 -4.88 -3.12 -15.22
N VAL A 128 -4.39 -2.54 -16.31
CA VAL A 128 -5.16 -1.67 -17.20
C VAL A 128 -4.96 -2.15 -18.62
N GLN A 129 -6.04 -2.42 -19.33
CA GLN A 129 -6.00 -2.70 -20.75
C GLN A 129 -6.89 -1.71 -21.48
N THR A 130 -6.34 -1.08 -22.51
CA THR A 130 -7.09 -0.20 -23.41
C THR A 130 -6.98 -0.72 -24.83
N THR A 131 -8.08 -0.67 -25.55
CA THR A 131 -8.16 -0.98 -26.97
C THR A 131 -8.83 0.17 -27.69
N SER A 132 -8.30 0.57 -28.85
CA SER A 132 -8.88 1.62 -29.68
C SER A 132 -9.07 1.15 -31.11
N MET A 133 -10.14 1.62 -31.74
CA MET A 133 -10.47 1.32 -33.13
C MET A 133 -10.97 2.59 -33.81
N THR A 134 -10.40 2.90 -34.97
CA THR A 134 -10.80 4.07 -35.76
C THR A 134 -11.90 3.67 -36.74
N ALA A 135 -13.03 4.36 -36.68
CA ALA A 135 -14.16 4.18 -37.59
C ALA A 135 -14.00 5.07 -38.84
N ALA A 136 -14.78 4.75 -39.88
CA ALA A 136 -14.90 5.60 -41.06
C ALA A 136 -15.38 7.00 -40.66
N GLY A 137 -14.69 8.05 -41.14
CA GLY A 137 -14.95 9.44 -40.74
C GLY A 137 -14.13 9.95 -39.54
N GLY A 138 -13.12 9.19 -39.09
CA GLY A 138 -12.13 9.67 -38.11
C GLY A 138 -12.58 9.62 -36.65
N ALA A 139 -13.76 9.09 -36.35
CA ALA A 139 -14.18 8.79 -34.98
C ALA A 139 -13.36 7.62 -34.42
N VAL A 140 -13.00 7.67 -33.13
CA VAL A 140 -12.21 6.65 -32.44
C VAL A 140 -13.05 6.07 -31.31
N PHE A 141 -13.32 4.78 -31.38
CA PHE A 141 -13.94 4.04 -30.28
C PHE A 141 -12.84 3.48 -29.37
N GLN A 142 -12.93 3.76 -28.08
CA GLN A 142 -11.99 3.30 -27.06
C GLN A 142 -12.73 2.43 -26.04
N LYS A 143 -12.15 1.30 -25.70
CA LYS A 143 -12.61 0.44 -24.60
C LYS A 143 -11.47 0.26 -23.61
N SER A 144 -11.76 0.39 -22.32
CA SER A 144 -10.80 0.20 -21.23
C SER A 144 -11.32 -0.80 -20.21
N ARG A 145 -10.42 -1.61 -19.67
CA ARG A 145 -10.65 -2.49 -18.54
C ARG A 145 -9.62 -2.18 -17.47
N LEU A 146 -10.06 -2.14 -16.22
CA LEU A 146 -9.21 -1.93 -15.07
C LEU A 146 -9.51 -3.01 -14.03
N PHE A 147 -8.46 -3.58 -13.48
CA PHE A 147 -8.51 -4.42 -12.30
C PHE A 147 -7.52 -3.87 -11.29
N HIS A 148 -7.97 -3.63 -10.07
CA HIS A 148 -7.12 -3.28 -8.94
C HIS A 148 -7.52 -4.11 -7.73
N GLN A 149 -6.53 -4.52 -6.94
CA GLN A 149 -6.77 -5.14 -5.65
C GLN A 149 -5.72 -4.66 -4.66
N LEU A 150 -6.11 -4.52 -3.40
CA LEU A 150 -5.24 -4.43 -2.23
C LEU A 150 -5.57 -5.61 -1.33
N GLU A 151 -4.56 -6.39 -0.97
CA GLU A 151 -4.65 -7.44 0.03
C GLU A 151 -3.66 -7.15 1.14
N GLU A 152 -4.13 -7.12 2.38
CA GLU A 152 -3.30 -6.94 3.57
C GLU A 152 -3.54 -8.06 4.57
N ILE A 153 -2.46 -8.58 5.15
CA ILE A 153 -2.50 -9.52 6.26
C ILE A 153 -1.66 -8.93 7.38
N VAL A 154 -2.27 -8.70 8.53
CA VAL A 154 -1.60 -8.20 9.73
C VAL A 154 -1.59 -9.30 10.77
N ASN A 155 -0.38 -9.65 11.23
CA ASN A 155 -0.17 -10.55 12.35
C ASN A 155 0.39 -9.74 13.52
N LEU A 156 -0.31 -9.77 14.65
CA LEU A 156 0.14 -9.19 15.91
C LEU A 156 0.46 -10.34 16.87
N SER A 157 1.67 -10.33 17.43
CA SER A 157 2.05 -11.24 18.51
C SER A 157 2.49 -10.44 19.73
N GLU A 158 1.90 -10.72 20.88
CA GLU A 158 2.24 -10.13 22.17
C GLU A 158 2.33 -11.25 23.22
N GLY A 159 3.52 -11.47 23.77
CA GLY A 159 3.78 -12.63 24.62
C GLY A 159 3.47 -13.95 23.90
N GLN A 160 2.51 -14.71 24.42
CA GLN A 160 2.03 -15.96 23.81
C GLN A 160 0.77 -15.78 22.94
N ALA A 161 0.13 -14.62 22.97
CA ALA A 161 -1.04 -14.33 22.16
C ALA A 161 -0.63 -13.97 20.73
N MET A 162 -1.37 -14.49 19.76
CA MET A 162 -1.23 -14.14 18.35
C MET A 162 -2.61 -13.85 17.80
N THR A 163 -2.77 -12.72 17.11
CA THR A 163 -3.98 -12.36 16.39
C THR A 163 -3.66 -12.06 14.93
N THR A 164 -4.59 -12.40 14.05
CA THR A 164 -4.48 -12.14 12.62
C THR A 164 -5.71 -11.38 12.14
N SER A 165 -5.48 -10.34 11.33
CA SER A 165 -6.52 -9.67 10.56
C SER A 165 -6.15 -9.65 9.07
N GLN A 166 -7.17 -9.62 8.23
CA GLN A 166 -7.07 -9.64 6.79
C GLN A 166 -7.97 -8.59 6.19
N LEU A 167 -7.48 -7.89 5.18
CA LEU A 167 -8.23 -6.92 4.39
C LEU A 167 -8.06 -7.25 2.92
N THR A 168 -9.16 -7.18 2.18
CA THR A 168 -9.17 -7.24 0.72
C THR A 168 -10.05 -6.10 0.21
N ASP A 169 -9.49 -5.24 -0.62
CA ASP A 169 -10.22 -4.22 -1.36
C ASP A 169 -9.99 -4.48 -2.85
N ARG A 170 -11.06 -4.76 -3.59
CA ARG A 170 -11.02 -5.15 -5.00
C ARG A 170 -11.88 -4.21 -5.82
N GLN A 171 -11.38 -3.80 -6.98
CA GLN A 171 -12.11 -3.02 -7.96
C GLN A 171 -11.91 -3.59 -9.36
N ASP A 172 -13.00 -3.89 -10.03
CA ASP A 172 -13.07 -4.20 -11.46
C ASP A 172 -13.87 -3.09 -12.16
N ALA A 173 -13.36 -2.55 -13.26
CA ALA A 173 -14.06 -1.54 -14.03
C ALA A 173 -13.93 -1.78 -15.53
N GLU A 174 -15.02 -1.55 -16.26
CA GLU A 174 -15.01 -1.48 -17.72
C GLU A 174 -15.59 -0.14 -18.16
N GLY A 175 -14.98 0.47 -19.16
CA GLY A 175 -15.42 1.72 -19.74
C GLY A 175 -15.32 1.70 -21.25
N SER A 176 -16.17 2.47 -21.92
CA SER A 176 -16.09 2.72 -23.35
C SER A 176 -16.36 4.19 -23.63
N ALA A 177 -15.68 4.72 -24.64
CA ALA A 177 -15.83 6.10 -25.08
C ALA A 177 -15.78 6.18 -26.60
N LEU A 178 -16.62 7.03 -27.18
CA LEU A 178 -16.54 7.44 -28.58
C LEU A 178 -15.94 8.84 -28.62
N MET A 179 -14.82 8.97 -29.31
CA MET A 179 -14.10 10.22 -29.49
C MET A 179 -14.24 10.66 -30.95
N HIS A 180 -14.37 11.96 -31.19
CA HIS A 180 -14.33 12.56 -32.52
C HIS A 180 -13.44 13.80 -32.47
N GLU A 181 -12.41 13.85 -33.31
CA GLU A 181 -11.42 14.95 -33.33
C GLU A 181 -10.84 15.27 -31.94
N GLY A 182 -10.59 14.23 -31.14
CA GLY A 182 -10.07 14.35 -29.77
C GLY A 182 -11.09 14.76 -28.70
N THR A 183 -12.36 14.97 -29.07
CA THR A 183 -13.45 15.34 -28.16
C THR A 183 -14.33 14.13 -27.85
N PRO A 184 -14.72 13.90 -26.57
CA PRO A 184 -15.65 12.83 -26.22
C PRO A 184 -17.07 13.16 -26.72
N VAL A 185 -17.64 12.27 -27.53
CA VAL A 185 -19.03 12.34 -28.02
C VAL A 185 -19.95 11.54 -27.13
N TRP A 186 -19.47 10.41 -26.63
CA TRP A 186 -20.23 9.51 -25.76
C TRP A 186 -19.28 8.73 -24.85
N GLY A 187 -19.75 8.36 -23.67
CA GLY A 187 -19.04 7.44 -22.80
C GLY A 187 -20.00 6.67 -21.89
N SER A 188 -19.57 5.47 -21.50
CA SER A 188 -20.24 4.66 -20.49
C SER A 188 -19.20 3.89 -19.69
N GLY A 189 -19.52 3.61 -18.43
CA GLY A 189 -18.64 2.90 -17.52
C GLY A 189 -19.43 2.12 -16.47
N THR A 190 -18.84 1.01 -16.06
CA THR A 190 -19.33 0.18 -14.96
C THR A 190 -18.17 -0.09 -14.01
N THR A 191 -18.49 -0.23 -12.72
CA THR A 191 -17.49 -0.59 -11.71
C THR A 191 -18.11 -1.54 -10.71
N ARG A 192 -17.38 -2.58 -10.35
CA ARG A 192 -17.68 -3.53 -9.29
C ARG A 192 -16.58 -3.40 -8.24
N SER A 193 -16.95 -3.00 -7.04
CA SER A 193 -16.04 -2.84 -5.92
C SER A 193 -16.44 -3.78 -4.78
N GLN A 194 -15.46 -4.39 -4.14
CA GLN A 194 -15.66 -5.27 -2.99
C GLN A 194 -14.63 -4.96 -1.92
N TYR A 195 -15.11 -4.59 -0.74
CA TYR A 195 -14.30 -4.43 0.45
C TYR A 195 -14.63 -5.55 1.43
N LYS A 196 -13.60 -6.20 1.96
CA LYS A 196 -13.71 -7.29 2.93
C LYS A 196 -12.66 -7.11 4.02
N TYR A 197 -13.09 -7.07 5.26
CA TYR A 197 -12.23 -7.09 6.44
C TYR A 197 -12.63 -8.25 7.33
N ARG A 198 -11.65 -8.93 7.91
CA ARG A 198 -11.89 -10.00 8.89
C ARG A 198 -10.78 -10.06 9.92
N ASP A 199 -11.17 -10.19 11.17
CA ASP A 199 -10.31 -10.61 12.27
C ASP A 199 -10.95 -11.81 13.01
N GLU A 200 -10.48 -12.10 14.23
CA GLU A 200 -10.97 -13.21 15.05
C GLU A 200 -12.41 -13.03 15.55
N SER A 201 -12.86 -11.78 15.70
CA SER A 201 -14.12 -11.39 16.34
C SER A 201 -15.13 -10.80 15.37
N THR A 202 -14.63 -10.17 14.30
CA THR A 202 -15.38 -9.28 13.43
C THR A 202 -15.16 -9.68 11.99
N CYS A 203 -16.23 -9.64 11.21
CA CYS A 203 -16.13 -9.55 9.78
C CYS A 203 -16.97 -8.37 9.28
N TYR A 204 -16.47 -7.72 8.25
CA TYR A 204 -17.25 -6.81 7.44
C TYR A 204 -17.01 -7.08 5.95
N LEU A 205 -18.08 -7.09 5.17
CA LEU A 205 -18.03 -7.19 3.73
C LEU A 205 -19.01 -6.19 3.12
N ARG A 206 -18.58 -5.44 2.12
CA ARG A 206 -19.43 -4.58 1.29
C ARG A 206 -19.11 -4.78 -0.18
N ALA A 207 -20.13 -4.97 -1.00
CA ALA A 207 -20.03 -5.04 -2.45
C ALA A 207 -20.89 -3.94 -3.07
N ILE A 208 -20.30 -3.14 -3.95
CA ILE A 208 -20.96 -2.02 -4.62
C ILE A 208 -20.78 -2.18 -6.12
N ASN A 209 -21.89 -2.17 -6.86
CA ASN A 209 -21.89 -2.13 -8.31
C ASN A 209 -22.42 -0.77 -8.77
N THR A 210 -21.72 -0.15 -9.71
CA THR A 210 -22.11 1.13 -10.31
C THR A 210 -22.17 1.03 -11.83
N ALA A 211 -23.06 1.80 -12.44
CA ALA A 211 -23.18 1.93 -13.88
C ALA A 211 -23.54 3.38 -14.22
N GLY A 212 -22.84 3.97 -15.19
CA GLY A 212 -23.09 5.36 -15.61
C GLY A 212 -22.96 6.39 -14.47
N GLY A 213 -22.17 6.09 -13.43
CA GLY A 213 -22.01 6.94 -12.24
C GLY A 213 -23.08 6.76 -11.15
N LEU A 214 -24.05 5.85 -11.34
CA LEU A 214 -25.10 5.56 -10.37
C LEU A 214 -24.82 4.24 -9.63
N VAL A 215 -25.15 4.17 -8.34
CA VAL A 215 -25.10 2.93 -7.56
C VAL A 215 -26.30 2.06 -7.93
N MET A 216 -26.02 0.87 -8.46
CA MET A 216 -27.04 -0.09 -8.88
C MET A 216 -27.31 -1.12 -7.78
N VAL A 217 -26.26 -1.56 -7.08
CA VAL A 217 -26.33 -2.54 -5.99
C VAL A 217 -25.36 -2.11 -4.90
N ASP A 218 -25.80 -2.19 -3.64
CA ASP A 218 -24.97 -1.99 -2.45
C ASP A 218 -25.36 -3.02 -1.39
N THR A 219 -24.51 -4.03 -1.23
CA THR A 219 -24.76 -5.14 -0.31
C THR A 219 -23.72 -5.13 0.79
N LYS A 220 -24.17 -5.21 2.03
CA LYS A 220 -23.34 -5.20 3.24
C LYS A 220 -23.64 -6.44 4.09
N SER A 221 -22.59 -7.04 4.65
CA SER A 221 -22.67 -8.25 5.47
C SER A 221 -21.67 -8.18 6.63
N ALA A 222 -22.11 -8.59 7.82
CA ALA A 222 -21.28 -8.68 9.03
C ALA A 222 -20.64 -10.06 9.23
N THR A 223 -20.88 -11.03 8.34
CA THR A 223 -20.50 -12.43 8.56
C THR A 223 -19.58 -13.03 7.50
N CYS A 224 -19.10 -12.24 6.53
CA CYS A 224 -18.21 -12.69 5.43
C CYS A 224 -18.80 -13.84 4.59
N ALA A 225 -20.06 -14.18 4.79
CA ALA A 225 -20.76 -15.18 3.99
C ALA A 225 -20.73 -14.71 2.52
N ASN A 226 -20.44 -15.63 1.60
CA ASN A 226 -20.34 -15.33 0.18
C ASN A 226 -21.63 -14.63 -0.27
N ILE A 227 -21.50 -13.41 -0.81
CA ILE A 227 -22.59 -12.78 -1.54
C ILE A 227 -22.63 -13.48 -2.90
N ALA A 228 -23.73 -14.16 -3.20
CA ALA A 228 -23.96 -14.71 -4.53
C ALA A 228 -23.85 -13.59 -5.57
N GLU A 229 -23.06 -13.81 -6.62
CA GLU A 229 -23.00 -12.90 -7.76
C GLU A 229 -24.38 -12.83 -8.41
N ALA A 230 -24.96 -11.64 -8.47
CA ALA A 230 -26.19 -11.33 -9.20
C ALA A 230 -25.83 -10.63 -10.51
#